data_AF-A0A9E5Z5A4-F1
#
_entry.id   AF-A0A9E5Z5A4-F1
#
_cell.length_a   1.000
_cell.length_b   1.000
_cell.length_c   1.000
_cell.angle_alpha   90.00
_cell.angle_beta   90.00
_cell.angle_gamma   90.00
#
_symmetry.space_group_name_H-M   'P 1'
#
loop_
_entity.id
_entity.type
_entity.pdbx_description
1 polymer ?
#
loop_
_entity_poly.entity_id
_entity_poly.type
_entity_poly.pdbx_seq_one_letter_code
_entity_poly.pdbx_strand_id
1 'polypeptide(L)'
;MGKSGFNHDRVNHSAKVYVSGDVHTNKIEGFWSLVKRGIDGVYHSVSTKHLQGYLNEYAWRYNHRDDGRAMLELVLLRAAGR
;
A
#
# COMPACT_ATOMS: atom_id res chain seq x y z
N MET A 1 -10.09 -6.35 25.41
CA MET A 1 -8.95 -5.51 24.99
C MET A 1 -7.82 -6.37 24.43
N GLY A 2 -7.37 -6.09 23.21
CA GLY A 2 -6.19 -6.72 22.61
C GLY A 2 -4.89 -6.21 23.25
N LYS A 3 -3.88 -7.08 23.35
CA LYS A 3 -2.67 -6.97 24.19
C LYS A 3 -1.64 -5.88 23.82
N SER A 4 -2.04 -4.72 23.31
CA SER A 4 -1.08 -3.71 22.87
C SER A 4 -1.68 -2.31 22.77
N GLY A 5 -2.30 -1.74 23.82
CA GLY A 5 -2.59 -0.29 23.92
C GLY A 5 -3.38 0.43 22.81
N PHE A 6 -3.75 -0.26 21.73
CA PHE A 6 -4.35 0.28 20.52
C PHE A 6 -5.76 -0.32 20.40
N ASN A 7 -6.75 0.53 20.13
CA ASN A 7 -8.09 0.07 19.78
C ASN A 7 -8.03 -0.54 18.37
N HIS A 8 -8.27 -1.85 18.30
CA HIS A 8 -8.38 -2.59 17.05
C HIS A 8 -9.86 -2.81 16.73
N ASP A 9 -10.34 -2.10 15.72
CA ASP A 9 -11.68 -2.34 15.17
C ASP A 9 -11.61 -3.33 14.01
N ARG A 10 -12.71 -4.04 13.77
CA ARG A 10 -12.82 -5.05 12.71
C ARG A 10 -14.09 -4.84 11.92
N VAL A 11 -13.99 -4.99 10.60
CA VAL A 11 -15.14 -4.97 9.69
C VAL A 11 -15.47 -6.40 9.30
N ASN A 12 -16.72 -6.81 9.50
CA ASN A 12 -17.17 -8.16 9.14
C ASN A 12 -17.73 -8.21 7.71
N HIS A 13 -16.84 -8.55 6.77
CA HIS A 13 -17.18 -8.71 5.35
C HIS A 13 -18.15 -9.87 5.08
N SER A 14 -18.20 -10.90 5.93
CA SER A 14 -19.13 -12.03 5.77
C SER A 14 -20.59 -11.63 6.02
N ALA A 15 -20.80 -10.59 6.83
CA ALA A 15 -22.11 -10.00 7.07
C ALA A 15 -22.50 -8.95 6.01
N LYS A 16 -21.76 -8.85 4.90
CA LYS A 16 -21.90 -7.81 3.86
C LYS A 16 -21.74 -6.38 4.40
N VAL A 17 -21.03 -6.21 5.52
CA VAL A 17 -20.66 -4.89 6.05
C VAL A 17 -19.26 -4.57 5.53
N TYR A 18 -19.17 -3.52 4.71
CA TYR A 18 -17.92 -3.07 4.06
C TYR A 18 -17.38 -1.76 4.66
N VAL A 19 -18.22 -1.04 5.40
CA VAL A 19 -17.89 0.24 6.06
C VAL A 19 -18.59 0.27 7.42
N SER A 20 -17.85 0.63 8.46
CA SER A 20 -18.40 0.91 9.79
C SER A 20 -17.83 2.24 10.28
N GLY A 21 -18.45 3.36 9.87
CA GLY A 21 -17.89 4.70 10.14
C GLY A 21 -16.53 4.89 9.44
N ASP A 22 -15.53 5.38 10.17
CA ASP A 22 -14.15 5.51 9.68
C ASP A 22 -13.38 4.18 9.64
N VAL A 23 -13.98 3.08 10.10
CA VAL A 23 -13.37 1.76 10.08
C VAL A 23 -13.69 1.08 8.75
N HIS A 24 -12.72 1.07 7.85
CA HIS A 24 -12.78 0.37 6.56
C HIS A 24 -11.40 -0.14 6.12
N THR A 25 -11.37 -1.24 5.37
CA THR A 25 -10.13 -1.83 4.82
C THR A 25 -9.84 -1.42 3.37
N ASN A 26 -10.70 -0.59 2.77
CA ASN A 26 -10.62 -0.16 1.36
C ASN A 26 -9.23 0.35 0.93
N LYS A 27 -8.54 1.12 1.80
CA LYS A 27 -7.19 1.64 1.48
C LYS A 27 -6.16 0.52 1.34
N ILE A 28 -6.10 -0.38 2.33
CA ILE A 28 -5.12 -1.47 2.32
C ILE A 28 -5.44 -2.52 1.25
N GLU A 29 -6.71 -2.77 0.98
CA GLU A 29 -7.14 -3.65 -0.11
C GLU A 29 -6.72 -3.10 -1.48
N GLY A 30 -6.98 -1.80 -1.72
CA GLY A 30 -6.55 -1.13 -2.95
C GLY A 30 -5.03 -1.15 -3.14
N PHE A 31 -4.25 -1.03 -2.07
CA PHE A 31 -2.80 -1.20 -2.11
C PHE A 31 -2.42 -2.61 -2.59
N TRP A 32 -2.98 -3.65 -1.98
CA TRP A 32 -2.67 -5.03 -2.35
C TRP A 32 -3.13 -5.39 -3.77
N SER A 33 -4.24 -4.82 -4.25
CA SER A 33 -4.67 -4.97 -5.64
C SER A 33 -3.63 -4.45 -6.63
N LEU A 34 -2.99 -3.31 -6.32
CA LEU A 34 -1.94 -2.74 -7.17
C LEU A 34 -0.65 -3.57 -7.14
N VAL A 35 -0.23 -4.03 -5.97
CA VAL A 35 0.95 -4.88 -5.82
C VAL A 35 0.78 -6.18 -6.60
N LYS A 36 -0.34 -6.89 -6.42
CA LYS A 36 -0.60 -8.17 -7.12
C LYS A 36 -0.60 -7.99 -8.63
N ARG A 37 -1.29 -6.99 -9.16
CA ARG A 37 -1.30 -6.71 -10.61
C ARG A 37 0.10 -6.37 -11.14
N GLY A 38 0.90 -5.66 -10.34
CA GLY A 38 2.30 -5.41 -10.64
C GLY A 38 3.12 -6.67 -10.79
N ILE A 39 2.99 -7.58 -9.81
CA ILE A 39 3.66 -8.88 -9.82
C ILE A 39 3.20 -9.72 -11.02
N ASP A 40 1.89 -9.76 -11.30
CA ASP A 40 1.34 -10.58 -12.38
C ASP A 40 1.72 -10.06 -13.78
N GLY A 41 1.84 -8.74 -13.95
CA GLY A 41 2.01 -8.11 -15.28
C GLY A 41 3.41 -7.57 -15.56
N VAL A 42 3.99 -6.83 -14.63
CA VAL A 42 5.26 -6.08 -14.84
C VAL A 42 6.47 -6.93 -14.50
N TYR A 43 6.36 -7.77 -13.46
CA TYR A 43 7.47 -8.59 -12.98
C TYR A 43 7.28 -10.05 -13.41
N HIS A 44 7.85 -10.43 -14.55
CA HIS A 44 7.79 -11.83 -15.02
C HIS A 44 8.38 -12.87 -14.05
N SER A 45 9.22 -12.43 -13.09
CA SER A 45 9.66 -13.25 -11.95
C SER A 45 10.08 -12.37 -10.77
N VAL A 46 9.42 -12.52 -9.63
CA VAL A 46 9.77 -11.82 -8.38
C VAL A 46 10.57 -12.77 -7.50
N SER A 47 11.87 -12.53 -7.37
CA SER A 47 12.69 -13.22 -6.37
C SER A 47 12.33 -12.73 -4.97
N THR A 48 12.22 -13.66 -4.02
CA THR A 48 12.04 -13.36 -2.58
C THR A 48 13.09 -12.40 -2.04
N LYS A 49 14.32 -12.44 -2.59
CA LYS A 49 15.42 -11.53 -2.24
C LYS A 49 15.08 -10.06 -2.49
N HIS A 50 14.26 -9.76 -3.50
CA HIS A 50 13.94 -8.39 -3.92
C HIS A 50 12.51 -7.96 -3.54
N LEU A 51 11.71 -8.87 -2.97
CA LEU A 51 10.32 -8.61 -2.59
C LEU A 51 10.18 -7.38 -1.69
N GLN A 52 11.06 -7.22 -0.70
CA GLN A 52 11.04 -6.05 0.18
C GLN A 52 11.27 -4.74 -0.58
N GLY A 53 12.15 -4.75 -1.59
CA GLY A 53 12.42 -3.59 -2.43
C GLY A 53 11.18 -3.17 -3.22
N TYR A 54 10.51 -4.14 -3.84
CA TYR A 54 9.25 -3.90 -4.56
C TYR A 54 8.17 -3.36 -3.62
N LEU A 55 7.98 -3.96 -2.45
CA LEU A 55 7.00 -3.48 -1.48
C LEU A 55 7.29 -2.05 -1.00
N ASN A 56 8.56 -1.72 -0.76
CA ASN A 56 8.96 -0.36 -0.38
C ASN A 56 8.64 0.66 -1.49
N GLU A 57 8.88 0.30 -2.74
CA GLU A 57 8.55 1.12 -3.92
C GLU A 57 7.04 1.32 -4.05
N TYR A 58 6.25 0.25 -3.97
CA TYR A 58 4.79 0.34 -4.03
C TYR A 58 4.22 1.16 -2.89
N ALA A 59 4.73 0.99 -1.67
CA ALA A 59 4.30 1.77 -0.51
C ALA A 59 4.60 3.27 -0.71
N TRP A 60 5.81 3.60 -1.19
CA TRP A 60 6.19 4.97 -1.47
C TRP A 60 5.30 5.58 -2.56
N ARG A 61 5.10 4.90 -3.69
CA ARG A 61 4.21 5.36 -4.77
C ARG A 61 2.78 5.55 -4.30
N TYR A 62 2.24 4.59 -3.56
CA TYR A 62 0.86 4.64 -3.07
C TYR A 62 0.64 5.84 -2.13
N ASN A 63 1.63 6.16 -1.29
CA ASN A 63 1.55 7.29 -0.37
C ASN A 63 1.71 8.65 -1.06
N HIS A 64 2.37 8.71 -2.22
CA HIS A 64 2.60 9.94 -2.98
C HIS A 64 1.72 10.06 -4.23
N ARG A 65 0.71 9.17 -4.39
CA ARG A 65 -0.15 9.13 -5.58
C ARG A 65 -0.96 10.40 -5.82
N ASP A 66 -1.21 11.14 -4.73
CA ASP A 66 -2.00 12.38 -4.71
C ASP A 66 -1.09 13.62 -4.63
N ASP A 67 0.23 13.44 -4.69
CA ASP A 67 1.18 14.55 -4.80
C ASP A 67 1.08 15.10 -6.23
N GLY A 68 0.82 16.40 -6.39
CA GLY A 68 0.59 17.02 -7.70
C GLY A 68 1.81 17.03 -8.63
N ARG A 69 2.94 16.47 -8.18
CA ARG A 69 4.21 16.36 -8.90
C ARG A 69 4.34 15.02 -9.59
N ALA A 70 5.04 14.99 -10.72
CA ALA A 70 5.28 13.75 -11.44
C ALA A 70 6.13 12.78 -10.60
N MET A 71 5.90 11.48 -10.73
CA MET A 71 6.62 10.48 -9.92
C MET A 71 8.14 10.53 -10.12
N LEU A 72 8.60 10.82 -11.34
CA LEU A 72 10.02 11.03 -11.64
C LEU A 72 10.59 12.23 -10.88
N GLU A 73 9.85 13.34 -10.84
CA GLU A 73 10.27 14.56 -10.13
C GLU A 73 10.44 14.29 -8.63
N LEU A 74 9.51 13.55 -8.02
CA LEU A 74 9.60 13.17 -6.61
C LEU A 74 10.79 12.26 -6.30
N VAL A 75 11.13 11.33 -7.21
CA VAL A 75 12.33 10.50 -7.07
C VAL A 75 13.60 11.35 -7.15
N LEU A 76 13.65 12.31 -8.09
CA LEU A 76 14.80 13.21 -8.25
C LEU A 76 14.99 14.10 -7.01
N LEU A 77 13.92 14.69 -6.49
CA LEU A 77 13.96 15.49 -5.26
C LEU A 77 14.46 14.68 -4.06
N ARG A 78 14.02 13.42 -3.92
CA ARG A 78 14.51 12.52 -2.87
C ARG A 78 15.98 12.14 -3.05
N ALA A 79 16.47 12.06 -4.28
CA ALA A 79 17.87 11.78 -4.57
C ALA A 79 18.77 12.99 -4.32
N ALA A 80 18.29 14.20 -4.66
CA ALA A 80 19.02 15.46 -4.51
C ALA A 80 19.05 15.98 -3.06
N GLY A 81 18.06 15.61 -2.23
CA GLY A 81 18.00 15.97 -0.80
C GLY A 81 18.83 15.07 0.13
N ARG A 82 19.83 14.36 -0.40
CA ARG A 82 20.78 13.51 0.33
C ARG A 82 22.20 14.00 0.17
#